data_AF-A0A6I5KQ43-F1
#
_entry.id   AF-A0A6I5KQ43-F1
#
_cell.length_a   1.000
_cell.length_b   1.000
_cell.length_c   1.000
_cell.angle_alpha   90.00
_cell.angle_beta   90.00
_cell.angle_gamma   90.00
#
_symmetry.space_group_name_H-M   'P 1'
#
loop_
_entity.id
_entity.type
_entity.pdbx_description
1 polymer ?
#
loop_
_entity_poly.entity_id
_entity_poly.type
_entity_poly.pdbx_seq_one_letter_code
_entity_poly.pdbx_strand_id
1 'polypeptide(L)'
;MIRKLREELIKLSTEIITAREDSDLTQLYDTAKAIYEKLAVLKFIDEKLADVQVDVSKNVIATRFEKVANAVLSGNLSVPESNPHEEDIMTPGMDTIKHMVSEMPSEAALEQVFAEFVAKPDYMKNEKDILAPKENAIKTQSLNDKLNKDLQVGLNDRLAFVKHLFNNNMEDYTRVLSQLNTIDTEERSIAFINNMVKPEYNNWEGKEEYEARFLSLIERRFA
;
A
#
# COMPACT_ATOMS: atom_id res chain seq x y z
N MET A 1 -6.34 22.41 -4.10
CA MET A 1 -4.88 22.37 -4.33
C MET A 1 -4.50 22.92 -5.70
N ILE A 2 -4.99 22.32 -6.80
CA ILE A 2 -4.71 22.75 -8.20
C ILE A 2 -5.03 24.24 -8.45
N ARG A 3 -6.19 24.73 -7.98
CA ARG A 3 -6.59 26.13 -8.13
C ARG A 3 -5.61 27.11 -7.48
N LYS A 4 -5.14 26.80 -6.26
CA LYS A 4 -4.14 27.62 -5.55
C LYS A 4 -2.81 27.65 -6.31
N LEU A 5 -2.39 26.51 -6.84
CA LEU A 5 -1.14 26.40 -7.62
C LEU A 5 -1.19 27.25 -8.89
N ARG A 6 -2.35 27.26 -9.58
CA ARG A 6 -2.57 28.12 -10.75
C ARG A 6 -2.56 29.61 -10.39
N GLU A 7 -3.18 29.99 -9.28
CA GLU A 7 -3.19 31.37 -8.80
C GLU A 7 -1.78 31.88 -8.48
N GLU A 8 -0.95 31.05 -7.83
CA GLU A 8 0.46 31.37 -7.57
C GLU A 8 1.30 31.47 -8.86
N LEU A 9 1.05 30.59 -9.84
CA LEU A 9 1.70 30.67 -11.16
C LEU A 9 1.37 31.98 -11.88
N ILE A 10 0.11 32.42 -11.83
CA ILE A 10 -0.32 33.71 -12.38
C ILE A 10 0.36 34.87 -11.65
N LYS A 11 0.45 34.79 -10.31
CA LYS A 11 1.10 35.81 -9.49
C LYS A 11 2.58 35.96 -9.85
N LEU A 12 3.34 34.86 -9.89
CA LEU A 12 4.77 34.87 -10.23
C LEU A 12 5.01 35.32 -11.67
N SER A 13 4.14 34.92 -12.60
CA SER A 13 4.24 35.38 -13.99
C SER A 13 3.98 36.88 -14.11
N THR A 14 3.01 37.41 -13.36
CA THR A 14 2.72 38.85 -13.31
C THR A 14 3.87 39.61 -12.65
N GLU A 15 4.52 39.02 -11.65
CA GLU A 15 5.71 39.57 -10.99
C GLU A 15 6.87 39.72 -11.99
N ILE A 16 7.15 38.70 -12.80
CA ILE A 16 8.17 38.77 -13.88
C ILE A 16 7.80 39.81 -14.95
N ILE A 17 6.52 39.91 -15.32
CA ILE A 17 6.08 40.87 -16.34
C ILE A 17 6.11 42.32 -15.79
N THR A 18 5.89 42.49 -14.48
CA THR A 18 5.87 43.81 -13.82
C THR A 18 7.27 44.27 -13.42
N ALA A 19 8.22 43.32 -13.25
CA ALA A 19 9.63 43.58 -13.05
C ALA A 19 10.20 44.32 -14.28
N ARG A 20 10.35 45.64 -14.15
CA ARG A 20 10.94 46.51 -15.19
C ARG A 20 12.46 46.38 -15.20
N GLU A 21 13.08 46.92 -16.27
CA GLU A 21 14.46 46.76 -16.76
C GLU A 21 15.63 46.86 -15.74
N ASP A 22 15.38 47.24 -14.47
CA ASP A 22 16.39 47.34 -13.40
C ASP A 22 16.38 46.15 -12.44
N SER A 23 15.59 45.12 -12.73
CA SER A 23 15.40 43.97 -11.83
C SER A 23 16.63 43.06 -11.85
N ASP A 24 17.12 42.71 -10.66
CA ASP A 24 18.33 41.88 -10.50
C ASP A 24 18.16 40.54 -11.23
N LEU A 25 19.12 40.21 -12.10
CA LEU A 25 19.09 38.99 -12.93
C LEU A 25 18.93 37.71 -12.07
N THR A 26 19.48 37.73 -10.86
CA THR A 26 19.36 36.62 -9.89
C THR A 26 17.91 36.46 -9.45
N GLN A 27 17.21 37.58 -9.17
CA GLN A 27 15.80 37.54 -8.77
C GLN A 27 14.91 37.02 -9.91
N LEU A 28 15.15 37.45 -11.15
CA LEU A 28 14.42 36.90 -12.31
C LEU A 28 14.66 35.39 -12.47
N TYR A 29 15.90 34.94 -12.26
CA TYR A 29 16.25 33.53 -12.32
C TYR A 29 15.54 32.71 -11.24
N ASP A 30 15.55 33.18 -9.98
CA ASP A 30 14.87 32.51 -8.87
C ASP A 30 13.36 32.46 -9.08
N THR A 31 12.74 33.55 -9.56
CA THR A 31 11.30 33.59 -9.86
C THR A 31 10.96 32.65 -11.02
N ALA A 32 11.78 32.58 -12.07
CA ALA A 32 11.61 31.63 -13.18
C ALA A 32 11.75 30.18 -12.72
N LYS A 33 12.71 29.89 -11.83
CA LYS A 33 12.87 28.56 -11.21
C LYS A 33 11.64 28.17 -10.40
N ALA A 34 11.10 29.08 -9.59
CA ALA A 34 9.88 28.85 -8.81
C ALA A 34 8.66 28.56 -9.70
N ILE A 35 8.54 29.24 -10.85
CA ILE A 35 7.52 28.95 -11.86
C ILE A 35 7.69 27.53 -12.42
N TYR A 36 8.91 27.14 -12.80
CA TYR A 36 9.20 25.81 -13.32
C TYR A 36 8.84 24.69 -12.32
N GLU A 37 9.23 24.84 -11.05
CA GLU A 37 8.93 23.88 -10.00
C GLU A 37 7.41 23.72 -9.78
N LYS A 38 6.68 24.83 -9.71
CA LYS A 38 5.21 24.79 -9.55
C LYS A 38 4.51 24.19 -10.77
N LEU A 39 5.01 24.46 -11.98
CA LEU A 39 4.48 23.88 -13.21
C LEU A 39 4.77 22.38 -13.30
N ALA A 40 5.95 21.92 -12.86
CA ALA A 40 6.29 20.51 -12.78
C ALA A 40 5.35 19.73 -11.85
N VAL A 41 5.01 20.30 -10.68
CA VAL A 41 4.00 19.73 -9.78
C VAL A 41 2.62 19.71 -10.44
N LEU A 42 2.23 20.78 -11.13
CA LEU A 42 0.95 20.82 -11.84
C LEU A 42 0.87 19.75 -12.94
N LYS A 43 1.94 19.58 -13.70
CA LYS A 43 2.07 18.55 -14.75
C LYS A 43 1.96 17.15 -14.15
N PHE A 44 2.67 16.89 -13.06
CA PHE A 44 2.59 15.62 -12.36
C PHE A 44 1.17 15.33 -11.85
N ILE A 45 0.49 16.35 -11.28
CA ILE A 45 -0.89 16.21 -10.84
C ILE A 45 -1.80 15.90 -12.04
N ASP A 46 -1.65 16.58 -13.17
CA ASP A 46 -2.47 16.34 -14.36
C ASP A 46 -2.25 14.91 -14.91
N GLU A 47 -0.99 14.49 -15.07
CA GLU A 47 -0.63 13.16 -15.55
C GLU A 47 -1.07 12.02 -14.60
N LYS A 48 -1.08 12.26 -13.28
CA LYS A 48 -1.45 11.24 -12.29
C LYS A 48 -2.93 11.27 -11.91
N LEU A 49 -3.59 12.43 -11.88
CA LEU A 49 -5.04 12.48 -11.64
C LEU A 49 -5.86 12.11 -12.87
N ALA A 50 -5.37 12.32 -14.09
CA ALA A 50 -6.05 11.85 -15.30
C ALA A 50 -6.13 10.32 -15.37
N ASP A 51 -5.09 9.63 -14.85
CA ASP A 51 -5.05 8.16 -14.74
C ASP A 51 -5.85 7.64 -13.53
N VAL A 52 -5.97 8.47 -12.50
CA VAL A 52 -6.82 8.22 -11.33
C VAL A 52 -8.26 8.67 -11.64
N GLN A 53 -8.90 7.99 -12.59
CA GLN A 53 -10.35 7.81 -12.47
C GLN A 53 -10.59 6.99 -11.20
N VAL A 54 -10.82 7.68 -10.08
CA VAL A 54 -11.24 7.03 -8.85
C VAL A 54 -12.58 6.36 -9.17
N ASP A 55 -12.55 5.05 -9.41
CA ASP A 55 -13.72 4.19 -9.44
C ASP A 55 -14.27 4.13 -7.99
N VAL A 56 -14.98 5.19 -7.60
CA VAL A 56 -15.64 5.32 -6.29
C VAL A 56 -16.69 4.20 -6.13
N SER A 57 -17.12 3.56 -7.22
CA SER A 57 -18.09 2.46 -7.20
C SER A 57 -17.52 1.14 -6.67
N LYS A 58 -16.20 1.00 -6.49
CA LYS A 58 -15.57 -0.25 -6.02
C LYS A 58 -14.87 -0.15 -4.67
N ASN A 59 -15.04 0.93 -3.93
CA ASN A 59 -14.48 0.97 -2.58
C ASN A 59 -15.41 0.24 -1.61
N VAL A 60 -15.30 -1.09 -1.57
CA VAL A 60 -16.01 -2.00 -0.64
C VAL A 60 -15.89 -1.54 0.82
N ILE A 61 -14.82 -0.79 1.14
CA ILE A 61 -14.58 -0.21 2.47
C ILE A 61 -15.55 0.95 2.73
N ALA A 62 -15.85 1.79 1.74
CA ALA A 62 -16.81 2.90 1.88
C ALA A 62 -18.23 2.38 2.16
N THR A 63 -18.69 1.35 1.45
CA THR A 63 -20.00 0.72 1.70
C THR A 63 -20.08 0.09 3.08
N ARG A 64 -18.99 -0.55 3.56
CA ARG A 64 -18.91 -1.09 4.92
C ARG A 64 -18.91 0.01 5.97
N PHE A 65 -18.20 1.11 5.73
CA PHE A 65 -18.20 2.28 6.61
C PHE A 65 -19.58 2.94 6.69
N GLU A 66 -20.27 3.13 5.57
CA GLU A 66 -21.64 3.66 5.56
C GLU A 66 -22.60 2.75 6.33
N LYS A 67 -22.47 1.43 6.16
CA LYS A 67 -23.32 0.47 6.88
C LYS A 67 -23.09 0.49 8.38
N VAL A 68 -21.82 0.60 8.81
CA VAL A 68 -21.46 0.71 10.24
C VAL A 68 -21.90 2.07 10.80
N ALA A 69 -21.67 3.17 10.07
CA ALA A 69 -22.07 4.51 10.49
C ALA A 69 -23.60 4.62 10.64
N ASN A 70 -24.36 4.10 9.68
CA ASN A 70 -25.82 4.07 9.78
C ASN A 70 -26.31 3.20 10.95
N ALA A 71 -25.67 2.06 11.22
CA ALA A 71 -26.03 1.21 12.36
C ALA A 71 -25.80 1.92 13.71
N VAL A 72 -24.68 2.63 13.86
CA VAL A 72 -24.35 3.39 15.08
C VAL A 72 -25.27 4.59 15.26
N LEU A 73 -25.61 5.31 14.19
CA LEU A 73 -26.56 6.43 14.24
C LEU A 73 -27.98 5.96 14.54
N SER A 74 -28.41 4.83 13.98
CA SER A 74 -29.73 4.25 14.27
C SER A 74 -29.85 3.68 15.68
N GLY A 75 -28.76 3.13 16.23
CA GLY A 75 -28.75 2.47 17.53
C GLY A 75 -28.69 3.43 18.73
N ASN A 76 -28.19 4.66 18.55
CA ASN A 76 -28.02 5.63 19.64
C ASN A 76 -29.16 6.65 19.79
N LEU A 77 -30.20 6.58 18.95
CA LEU A 77 -31.36 7.49 19.02
C LEU A 77 -32.20 7.36 20.31
N SER A 78 -31.98 6.32 21.12
CA SER A 78 -32.76 6.06 22.33
C SER A 78 -32.12 6.59 23.62
N VAL A 79 -30.92 7.19 23.55
CA VAL A 79 -30.26 7.77 24.72
C VAL A 79 -30.40 9.29 24.62
N PRO A 80 -31.17 9.94 25.51
CA PRO A 80 -31.29 11.40 25.52
C PRO A 80 -29.91 12.02 25.77
N GLU A 81 -29.50 12.96 24.93
CA GLU A 81 -28.18 13.64 24.98
C GLU A 81 -28.05 14.63 26.15
N SER A 82 -28.99 14.64 27.10
CA SER A 82 -28.96 15.52 28.26
C SER A 82 -28.76 14.68 29.52
N ASN A 83 -27.57 14.76 30.08
CA ASN A 83 -27.27 14.29 31.43
C ASN A 83 -27.79 15.33 32.43
N PRO A 84 -28.84 15.06 33.23
CA PRO A 84 -29.49 16.05 34.08
C PRO A 84 -28.75 16.33 35.40
N HIS A 85 -27.53 15.82 35.61
CA HIS A 85 -26.77 16.01 36.84
C HIS A 85 -25.38 16.61 36.56
N GLU A 86 -25.21 17.89 36.92
CA GLU A 86 -23.90 18.51 37.14
C GLU A 86 -23.40 18.06 38.52
N GLU A 87 -22.32 17.27 38.52
CA GLU A 87 -21.64 16.71 39.71
C GLU A 87 -22.41 15.59 40.46
N ASP A 88 -21.94 14.35 40.32
CA ASP A 88 -21.11 13.67 41.34
C ASP A 88 -21.10 12.16 41.04
N ILE A 89 -19.91 11.60 40.72
CA ILE A 89 -19.73 10.15 40.55
C ILE A 89 -19.48 9.54 41.93
N MET A 90 -20.50 9.52 42.78
CA MET A 90 -20.42 8.73 44.01
C MET A 90 -20.72 7.27 43.69
N THR A 91 -19.73 6.39 43.88
CA THR A 91 -19.92 4.95 43.87
C THR A 91 -20.65 4.47 45.13
N PRO A 92 -21.73 3.68 44.98
CA PRO A 92 -21.87 2.49 45.79
C PRO A 92 -21.92 1.25 44.89
N GLY A 93 -20.95 0.36 45.09
CA GLY A 93 -20.84 -0.91 44.37
C GLY A 93 -21.90 -1.91 44.81
N MET A 94 -22.46 -2.60 43.81
CA MET A 94 -23.01 -3.97 43.76
C MET A 94 -24.35 -4.06 42.98
N ASP A 95 -25.14 -2.98 42.91
CA ASP A 95 -26.45 -3.02 42.20
C ASP A 95 -26.34 -2.85 40.67
N THR A 96 -25.28 -2.22 40.16
CA THR A 96 -25.10 -1.98 38.71
C THR A 96 -24.77 -3.24 37.91
N ILE A 97 -24.13 -4.24 38.53
CA ILE A 97 -23.77 -5.49 37.84
C ILE A 97 -25.00 -6.37 37.59
N LYS A 98 -26.03 -6.29 38.45
CA LYS A 98 -27.28 -7.04 38.27
C LYS A 98 -28.08 -6.57 37.05
N HIS A 99 -28.04 -5.27 36.75
CA HIS A 99 -28.69 -4.68 35.58
C HIS A 99 -27.91 -4.90 34.27
N MET A 100 -26.59 -5.14 34.30
CA MET A 100 -25.83 -5.51 33.09
C MET A 100 -26.08 -6.96 32.64
N VAL A 101 -26.33 -7.88 33.58
CA VAL A 101 -26.57 -9.30 33.26
C VAL A 101 -27.96 -9.53 32.66
N SER A 102 -28.94 -8.66 32.95
CA SER A 102 -30.29 -8.76 32.38
C SER A 102 -30.39 -8.34 30.91
N GLU A 103 -29.41 -7.60 30.40
CA GLU A 103 -29.39 -7.08 29.02
C GLU A 103 -28.48 -7.91 28.08
N MET A 104 -27.90 -9.02 28.56
CA MET A 104 -27.20 -9.97 27.69
C MET A 104 -28.22 -10.82 26.93
N PRO A 105 -28.12 -10.93 25.59
CA PRO A 105 -28.96 -11.84 24.82
C PRO A 105 -28.74 -13.27 25.31
N SER A 106 -29.81 -14.03 25.44
CA SER A 106 -29.76 -15.40 25.97
C SER A 106 -28.84 -16.28 25.13
N GLU A 107 -28.11 -17.18 25.80
CA GLU A 107 -27.09 -18.06 25.22
C GLU A 107 -27.58 -18.84 23.99
N ALA A 108 -28.88 -19.17 23.97
CA ALA A 108 -29.56 -19.83 22.85
C ALA A 108 -29.62 -18.97 21.57
N ALA A 109 -29.73 -17.64 21.69
CA ALA A 109 -29.71 -16.75 20.54
C ALA A 109 -28.30 -16.72 19.91
N LEU A 110 -27.24 -16.77 20.71
CA LEU A 110 -25.86 -16.73 20.26
C LEU A 110 -25.46 -18.02 19.50
N GLU A 111 -25.88 -19.19 19.99
CA GLU A 111 -25.67 -20.47 19.29
C GLU A 111 -26.39 -20.52 17.93
N GLN A 112 -27.57 -19.90 17.82
CA GLN A 112 -28.34 -19.91 16.58
C GLN A 112 -27.72 -19.03 15.48
N VAL A 113 -27.16 -17.86 15.83
CA VAL A 113 -26.43 -17.02 14.86
C VAL A 113 -25.10 -17.64 14.44
N PHE A 114 -24.41 -18.33 15.36
CA PHE A 114 -23.15 -19.00 15.06
C PHE A 114 -23.37 -20.23 14.17
N ALA A 115 -24.43 -21.00 14.42
CA ALA A 115 -24.83 -22.12 13.58
C ALA A 115 -25.23 -21.68 12.15
N GLU A 116 -25.97 -20.56 12.01
CA GLU A 116 -26.33 -20.00 10.70
C GLU A 116 -25.08 -19.52 9.92
N PHE A 117 -24.09 -18.94 10.60
CA PHE A 117 -22.85 -18.46 9.98
C PHE A 117 -21.91 -19.60 9.54
N VAL A 118 -21.86 -20.69 10.30
CA VAL A 118 -21.00 -21.86 9.99
C VAL A 118 -21.68 -22.82 8.98
N ALA A 119 -23.01 -22.90 8.97
CA ALA A 119 -23.74 -23.85 8.11
C ALA A 119 -23.84 -23.44 6.62
N LYS A 120 -23.65 -22.16 6.29
CA LYS A 120 -23.72 -21.67 4.89
C LYS A 120 -22.40 -21.04 4.45
N PRO A 121 -21.40 -21.84 4.06
CA PRO A 121 -20.30 -21.32 3.27
C PRO A 121 -20.85 -20.94 1.88
N ASP A 122 -21.05 -19.65 1.65
CA ASP A 122 -21.37 -19.11 0.32
C ASP A 122 -20.11 -19.21 -0.55
N TYR A 123 -19.94 -20.37 -1.20
CA TYR A 123 -18.93 -20.52 -2.23
C TYR A 123 -19.43 -19.85 -3.50
N MET A 124 -19.10 -18.56 -3.67
CA MET A 124 -19.09 -17.97 -5.00
C MET A 124 -18.04 -18.71 -5.83
N LYS A 125 -18.52 -19.69 -6.60
CA LYS A 125 -17.77 -20.36 -7.66
C LYS A 125 -17.25 -19.27 -8.58
N ASN A 126 -15.93 -19.04 -8.58
CA ASN A 126 -15.30 -18.24 -9.62
C ASN A 126 -15.51 -18.98 -10.95
N GLU A 127 -16.43 -18.49 -11.77
CA GLU A 127 -16.71 -18.98 -13.12
C GLU A 127 -15.57 -18.59 -14.08
N LYS A 128 -14.36 -19.06 -13.81
CA LYS A 128 -13.18 -18.88 -14.69
C LYS A 128 -13.06 -19.96 -15.76
N ASP A 129 -14.12 -20.71 -16.06
CA ASP A 129 -14.05 -21.90 -16.93
C ASP A 129 -14.92 -21.79 -18.21
N ILE A 130 -14.99 -20.61 -18.85
CA ILE A 130 -15.71 -20.49 -20.15
C ILE A 130 -15.01 -19.65 -21.22
N LEU A 131 -13.77 -19.19 -21.03
CA LEU A 131 -13.10 -18.36 -22.04
C LEU A 131 -11.70 -18.88 -22.34
N ALA A 132 -11.62 -20.08 -22.91
CA ALA A 132 -10.53 -20.42 -23.81
C ALA A 132 -10.80 -19.75 -25.16
N PRO A 133 -10.03 -18.71 -25.51
CA PRO A 133 -9.30 -18.80 -26.77
C PRO A 133 -7.78 -19.01 -26.58
N LYS A 134 -7.24 -19.92 -27.39
CA LYS A 134 -5.81 -20.19 -27.56
C LYS A 134 -5.06 -18.95 -28.08
N GLU A 135 -3.77 -18.88 -27.69
CA GLU A 135 -2.66 -18.17 -28.35
C GLU A 135 -2.66 -16.63 -28.36
N ASN A 136 -2.01 -16.03 -27.36
CA ASN A 136 -0.68 -15.39 -27.47
C ASN A 136 -0.46 -14.51 -26.23
N ALA A 137 0.41 -14.98 -25.35
CA ALA A 137 0.75 -14.33 -24.10
C ALA A 137 1.66 -13.11 -24.35
N ILE A 138 1.08 -11.92 -24.43
CA ILE A 138 1.79 -10.69 -24.10
C ILE A 138 1.29 -10.26 -22.72
N LYS A 139 2.08 -10.61 -21.69
CA LYS A 139 1.87 -10.11 -20.33
C LYS A 139 2.10 -8.60 -20.38
N THR A 140 1.03 -7.82 -20.44
CA THR A 140 1.13 -6.38 -20.20
C THR A 140 1.49 -6.19 -18.74
N GLN A 141 2.74 -5.80 -18.50
CA GLN A 141 3.25 -5.46 -17.17
C GLN A 141 2.28 -4.47 -16.52
N SER A 142 1.80 -4.83 -15.33
CA SER A 142 0.96 -3.98 -14.49
C SER A 142 1.73 -2.70 -14.17
N LEU A 143 1.05 -1.55 -14.10
CA LEU A 143 1.66 -0.29 -13.64
C LEU A 143 2.30 -0.43 -12.24
N ASN A 144 1.86 -1.42 -11.45
CA ASN A 144 2.44 -1.78 -10.17
C ASN A 144 3.82 -2.46 -10.29
N ASP A 145 4.11 -3.17 -11.38
CA ASP A 145 5.44 -3.74 -11.69
C ASP A 145 6.43 -2.65 -12.10
N LYS A 146 5.98 -1.59 -12.79
CA LYS A 146 6.86 -0.48 -13.19
C LYS A 146 7.24 0.45 -12.03
N LEU A 147 6.42 0.52 -10.98
CA LEU A 147 6.59 1.44 -9.86
C LEU A 147 7.27 0.79 -8.64
N ASN A 148 7.15 -0.54 -8.47
CA ASN A 148 7.96 -1.30 -7.51
C ASN A 148 9.22 -1.85 -8.20
N LYS A 149 10.22 -0.97 -8.39
CA LYS A 149 11.59 -1.37 -8.75
C LYS A 149 12.33 -2.10 -7.61
N ASP A 150 11.69 -2.29 -6.47
CA ASP A 150 12.25 -3.04 -5.35
C ASP A 150 12.07 -4.54 -5.62
N LEU A 151 13.11 -5.34 -5.36
CA LEU A 151 13.05 -6.80 -5.46
C LEU A 151 11.97 -7.33 -4.49
N GLN A 152 10.72 -7.45 -4.96
CA GLN A 152 9.64 -8.09 -4.21
C GLN A 152 9.88 -9.58 -4.19
N VAL A 153 10.70 -10.00 -3.23
CA VAL A 153 10.91 -11.41 -2.93
C VAL A 153 9.74 -11.89 -2.10
N GLY A 154 9.05 -12.93 -2.58
CA GLY A 154 7.97 -13.57 -1.82
C GLY A 154 8.48 -14.11 -0.49
N LEU A 155 7.65 -14.10 0.56
CA LEU A 155 8.04 -14.57 1.90
C LEU A 155 8.59 -16.00 1.88
N ASN A 156 7.99 -16.88 1.08
CA ASN A 156 8.41 -18.27 0.94
C ASN A 156 9.78 -18.39 0.27
N ASP A 157 10.03 -17.60 -0.78
CA ASP A 157 11.32 -17.58 -1.48
C ASP A 157 12.42 -16.99 -0.59
N ARG A 158 12.12 -15.88 0.12
CA ARG A 158 13.03 -15.29 1.11
C ARG A 158 13.43 -16.33 2.17
N LEU A 159 12.47 -17.07 2.72
CA LEU A 159 12.76 -18.08 3.75
C LEU A 159 13.60 -19.23 3.17
N ALA A 160 13.32 -19.66 1.94
CA ALA A 160 14.06 -20.70 1.25
C ALA A 160 15.52 -20.28 0.96
N PHE A 161 15.73 -19.06 0.46
CA PHE A 161 17.08 -18.54 0.21
C PHE A 161 17.87 -18.39 1.50
N VAL A 162 17.28 -17.84 2.56
CA VAL A 162 17.95 -17.71 3.85
C VAL A 162 18.37 -19.08 4.39
N LYS A 163 17.49 -20.08 4.31
CA LYS A 163 17.77 -21.43 4.81
C LYS A 163 18.80 -22.19 3.97
N HIS A 164 18.69 -22.13 2.64
CA HIS A 164 19.49 -22.94 1.73
C HIS A 164 20.74 -22.21 1.24
N LEU A 165 20.66 -20.93 0.84
CA LEU A 165 21.78 -20.19 0.28
C LEU A 165 22.63 -19.47 1.33
N PHE A 166 22.01 -19.03 2.45
CA PHE A 166 22.68 -18.21 3.48
C PHE A 166 22.84 -18.92 4.83
N ASN A 167 22.64 -20.24 4.90
CA ASN A 167 22.81 -21.04 6.14
C ASN A 167 22.04 -20.49 7.37
N ASN A 168 20.80 -20.04 7.17
CA ASN A 168 19.95 -19.34 8.15
C ASN A 168 20.42 -17.94 8.57
N ASN A 169 21.41 -17.34 7.88
CA ASN A 169 21.81 -15.97 8.13
C ASN A 169 20.88 -14.97 7.40
N MET A 170 19.91 -14.43 8.13
CA MET A 170 18.99 -13.42 7.61
C MET A 170 19.68 -12.05 7.40
N GLU A 171 20.73 -11.74 8.17
CA GLU A 171 21.44 -10.48 8.07
C GLU A 171 22.21 -10.39 6.75
N ASP A 172 22.93 -11.46 6.40
CA ASP A 172 23.67 -11.52 5.15
C ASP A 172 22.75 -11.51 3.92
N TYR A 173 21.61 -12.19 3.99
CA TYR A 173 20.60 -12.11 2.95
C TYR A 173 20.11 -10.67 2.76
N THR A 174 19.82 -9.96 3.85
CA THR A 174 19.33 -8.56 3.80
C THR A 174 20.40 -7.60 3.27
N ARG A 175 21.67 -7.81 3.66
CA ARG A 175 22.83 -7.07 3.14
C ARG A 175 22.99 -7.30 1.65
N VAL A 176 22.96 -8.55 1.19
CA VAL A 176 23.03 -8.89 -0.23
C VAL A 176 21.86 -8.29 -1.01
N LEU A 177 20.65 -8.32 -0.46
CA LEU A 177 19.47 -7.70 -1.08
C LEU A 177 19.62 -6.17 -1.20
N SER A 178 20.14 -5.49 -0.18
CA SER A 178 20.40 -4.04 -0.22
C SER A 178 21.47 -3.68 -1.26
N GLN A 179 22.53 -4.47 -1.35
CA GLN A 179 23.57 -4.29 -2.36
C GLN A 179 23.05 -4.56 -3.77
N LEU A 180 22.25 -5.61 -3.94
CA LEU A 180 21.54 -5.88 -5.18
C LEU A 180 20.67 -4.68 -5.55
N ASN A 181 19.79 -4.19 -4.67
CA ASN A 181 18.93 -3.04 -4.94
C ASN A 181 19.70 -1.76 -5.33
N THR A 182 20.95 -1.61 -4.90
CA THR A 182 21.83 -0.48 -5.28
C THR A 182 22.46 -0.66 -6.67
N ILE A 183 22.54 -1.88 -7.19
CA ILE A 183 23.08 -2.18 -8.51
C ILE A 183 21.99 -2.02 -9.57
N ASP A 184 22.27 -1.21 -10.59
CA ASP A 184 21.34 -0.89 -11.69
C ASP A 184 21.45 -1.81 -12.91
N THR A 185 22.41 -2.73 -12.95
CA THR A 185 22.66 -3.61 -14.10
C THR A 185 22.60 -5.08 -13.72
N GLU A 186 21.98 -5.88 -14.60
CA GLU A 186 21.87 -7.33 -14.46
C GLU A 186 23.25 -8.01 -14.42
N GLU A 187 24.11 -7.75 -15.41
CA GLU A 187 25.45 -8.33 -15.49
C GLU A 187 26.27 -8.07 -14.21
N ARG A 188 26.16 -6.85 -13.67
CA ARG A 188 26.85 -6.45 -12.44
C ARG A 188 26.29 -7.17 -11.21
N SER A 189 24.98 -7.41 -11.18
CA SER A 189 24.31 -8.16 -10.10
C SER A 189 24.73 -9.62 -10.12
N ILE A 190 24.78 -10.25 -11.31
CA ILE A 190 25.23 -11.63 -11.49
C ILE A 190 26.72 -11.77 -11.13
N ALA A 191 27.56 -10.83 -11.58
CA ALA A 191 28.98 -10.81 -11.25
C ALA A 191 29.22 -10.65 -9.74
N PHE A 192 28.42 -9.84 -9.06
CA PHE A 192 28.46 -9.66 -7.61
C PHE A 192 28.12 -10.97 -6.86
N ILE A 193 27.06 -11.66 -7.29
CA ILE A 193 26.65 -12.95 -6.73
C ILE A 193 27.78 -13.97 -6.90
N ASN A 194 28.33 -14.10 -8.12
CA ASN A 194 29.33 -15.13 -8.43
C ASN A 194 30.69 -14.87 -7.77
N ASN A 195 31.12 -13.61 -7.65
CA ASN A 195 32.44 -13.29 -7.11
C ASN A 195 32.45 -13.01 -5.61
N MET A 196 31.35 -12.52 -5.04
CA MET A 196 31.33 -12.06 -3.65
C MET A 196 30.42 -12.90 -2.75
N VAL A 197 29.29 -13.40 -3.26
CA VAL A 197 28.32 -14.12 -2.43
C VAL A 197 28.59 -15.63 -2.49
N LYS A 198 28.65 -16.22 -3.68
CA LYS A 198 28.87 -17.66 -3.85
C LYS A 198 30.09 -18.21 -3.11
N PRO A 199 31.28 -17.57 -3.15
CA PRO A 199 32.46 -18.11 -2.50
C PRO A 199 32.33 -18.16 -0.96
N GLU A 200 31.56 -17.24 -0.38
CA GLU A 200 31.31 -17.20 1.08
C GLU A 200 30.42 -18.37 1.55
N TYR A 201 29.62 -18.96 0.65
CA TYR A 201 28.63 -20.00 0.98
C TYR A 201 28.90 -21.35 0.29
N ASN A 202 30.18 -21.74 0.21
CA ASN A 202 30.61 -23.00 -0.39
C ASN A 202 30.10 -23.19 -1.83
N ASN A 203 30.08 -22.11 -2.61
CA ASN A 203 29.59 -22.06 -3.99
C ASN A 203 28.17 -22.59 -4.20
N TRP A 204 27.34 -22.61 -3.15
CA TRP A 204 25.98 -23.18 -3.18
C TRP A 204 25.93 -24.62 -3.73
N GLU A 205 27.00 -25.38 -3.53
CA GLU A 205 27.14 -26.75 -4.01
C GLU A 205 26.00 -27.65 -3.50
N GLY A 206 25.33 -28.34 -4.42
CA GLY A 206 24.17 -29.20 -4.14
C GLY A 206 22.84 -28.45 -3.92
N LYS A 207 22.80 -27.13 -4.13
CA LYS A 207 21.60 -26.28 -3.98
C LYS A 207 21.30 -25.45 -5.24
N GLU A 208 21.62 -26.03 -6.40
CA GLU A 208 21.50 -25.40 -7.72
C GLU A 208 20.06 -24.97 -8.05
N GLU A 209 19.05 -25.71 -7.56
CA GLU A 209 17.64 -25.33 -7.76
C GLU A 209 17.29 -23.98 -7.10
N TYR A 210 17.85 -23.72 -5.92
CA TYR A 210 17.64 -22.46 -5.20
C TYR A 210 18.47 -21.34 -5.81
N GLU A 211 19.67 -21.65 -6.30
CA GLU A 211 20.49 -20.71 -7.06
C GLU A 211 19.76 -20.24 -8.32
N ALA A 212 19.28 -21.17 -9.15
CA ALA A 212 18.60 -20.84 -10.40
C ALA A 212 17.36 -19.97 -10.13
N ARG A 213 16.60 -20.28 -9.07
CA ARG A 213 15.47 -19.44 -8.64
C ARG A 213 15.91 -18.05 -8.16
N PHE A 214 17.03 -17.95 -7.45
CA PHE A 214 17.55 -16.67 -6.98
C PHE A 214 18.03 -15.80 -8.14
N LEU A 215 18.72 -16.39 -9.12
CA LEU A 215 19.15 -15.70 -10.34
C LEU A 215 17.96 -15.25 -11.19
N SER A 216 16.98 -16.14 -11.45
CA SER A 216 15.76 -15.75 -12.19
C SER A 216 14.96 -14.65 -11.51
N LEU A 217 15.03 -14.54 -10.19
CA LEU A 217 14.41 -13.44 -9.46
C LEU A 217 15.13 -12.11 -9.70
N ILE A 218 16.46 -12.14 -9.80
CA ILE A 218 17.29 -10.97 -10.13
C ILE A 218 17.04 -10.55 -11.59
N GLU A 219 17.03 -11.50 -12.53
CA GLU A 219 16.73 -11.25 -13.95
C GLU A 219 15.34 -10.61 -14.11
N ARG A 220 14.32 -11.14 -13.42
CA ARG A 220 12.95 -10.59 -13.48
C ARG A 220 12.85 -9.15 -12.96
N ARG A 221 13.78 -8.70 -12.12
CA ARG A 221 13.82 -7.30 -11.66
C ARG A 221 14.35 -6.35 -12.74
N PHE A 222 15.19 -6.84 -13.66
CA PHE A 222 15.80 -6.02 -14.71
C PHE A 222 15.06 -6.12 -16.06
N ALA A 223 14.17 -7.10 -16.23
CA ALA A 223 13.29 -7.31 -17.39
C ALA A 223 12.04 -6.41 -17.38
#